data_AF-A0A6H1ZPE5-F1
#
_entry.id   AF-A0A6H1ZPE5-F1
#
_cell.length_a   1.000
_cell.length_b   1.000
_cell.length_c   1.000
_cell.angle_alpha   90.00
_cell.angle_beta   90.00
_cell.angle_gamma   90.00
#
_symmetry.space_group_name_H-M   'P 1'
#
loop_
_entity.id
_entity.type
_entity.pdbx_description
1 polymer ?
#
loop_
_entity_poly.entity_id
_entity_poly.type
_entity_poly.pdbx_seq_one_letter_code
_entity_poly.pdbx_strand_id
1 'polypeptide(L)' 'MKEYLGDSVYAMTDDVDGIILTTENGKSTDPSNIIYLEPNVIEALLNFLERVS' A
#
# COMPACT_ATOMS: atom_id res chain seq x y z
N MET A 1 9.88 4.84 -4.78
CA MET A 1 9.88 6.00 -3.86
C MET A 1 8.69 5.85 -2.93
N LYS A 2 8.80 6.25 -1.65
CA LYS A 2 7.72 6.12 -0.66
C LYS A 2 6.78 7.34 -0.75
N GLU A 3 5.51 7.11 -1.02
CA GLU A 3 4.46 8.12 -1.17
C GLU A 3 3.53 8.10 0.04
N TYR A 4 3.07 9.26 0.52
CA TYR A 4 2.17 9.38 1.66
C TYR A 4 0.71 9.40 1.20
N LEU A 5 -0.10 8.47 1.71
CA LEU A 5 -1.51 8.32 1.36
C LEU A 5 -2.48 8.93 2.39
N GLY A 6 -1.97 9.47 3.49
CA GLY A 6 -2.78 9.93 4.62
C GLY A 6 -2.82 8.92 5.77
N ASP A 7 -3.25 9.38 6.96
CA ASP A 7 -3.44 8.54 8.16
C ASP A 7 -2.24 7.65 8.53
N SER A 8 -1.03 8.22 8.43
CA SER A 8 0.23 7.48 8.64
C SER A 8 0.43 6.27 7.72
N VAL A 9 -0.32 6.17 6.61
CA VAL A 9 -0.16 5.15 5.58
C VAL A 9 0.73 5.68 4.46
N TYR A 10 1.65 4.83 4.02
CA TYR A 10 2.55 5.08 2.92
C TYR A 10 2.50 3.94 1.91
N ALA A 11 2.77 4.25 0.65
CA ALA A 11 2.86 3.28 -0.44
C ALA A 11 4.22 3.35 -1.13
N MET A 12 4.68 2.22 -1.66
CA MET A 12 5.80 2.16 -2.58
C MET A 12 5.60 1.01 -3.57
N THR A 13 6.07 1.19 -4.80
CA THR A 13 6.14 0.11 -5.78
C THR A 13 7.42 -0.68 -5.61
N ASP A 14 7.36 -1.98 -5.90
CA ASP A 14 8.55 -2.83 -6.06
C ASP A 14 9.00 -2.90 -7.54
N ASP A 15 9.91 -3.83 -7.84
CA ASP A 15 10.47 -4.03 -9.19
C ASP A 15 9.55 -4.82 -10.14
N VAL A 16 8.43 -5.36 -9.66
CA VAL A 16 7.50 -6.23 -10.41
C VAL A 16 6.06 -5.70 -10.39
N ASP A 17 5.90 -4.38 -10.26
CA ASP A 17 4.62 -3.66 -10.22
C ASP A 17 3.70 -4.02 -9.03
N GLY A 18 4.24 -4.65 -7.99
CA GLY A 18 3.57 -4.82 -6.71
C GLY A 18 3.55 -3.53 -5.90
N ILE A 19 2.52 -3.35 -5.06
CA ILE A 19 2.41 -2.20 -4.14
C ILE A 19 2.61 -2.67 -2.71
N ILE A 20 3.57 -2.08 -2.01
CA ILE A 20 3.78 -2.25 -0.58
C ILE A 20 3.12 -1.07 0.15
N LEU A 21 2.11 -1.36 0.95
CA LEU A 21 1.52 -0.42 1.91
C LEU A 21 2.21 -0.60 3.27
N THR A 22 2.55 0.51 3.93
CA THR A 22 3.15 0.45 5.26
C THR A 22 2.74 1.62 6.15
N THR A 23 2.73 1.38 7.46
CA THR A 23 2.59 2.42 8.50
C THR A 23 3.93 2.82 9.13
N GLU A 24 5.03 2.24 8.66
CA GLU A 24 6.37 2.57 9.14
C GLU A 24 6.65 4.06 8.89
N ASN A 25 7.12 4.79 9.91
CA ASN A 25 7.26 6.25 9.87
C ASN A 25 8.65 6.77 10.30
N GLY A 26 9.64 5.90 10.40
CA GLY A 26 11.01 6.19 10.80
C GLY A 26 11.28 6.10 12.30
N LYS A 27 10.24 5.90 13.13
CA LYS A 27 10.39 5.81 14.60
C LYS A 27 10.38 4.35 15.04
N SER A 28 11.44 3.92 15.71
CA SER A 28 11.60 2.55 16.20
C SER A 28 10.57 2.11 17.26
N THR A 29 9.86 3.07 17.86
CA THR A 29 8.82 2.82 18.87
C THR A 29 7.42 2.74 18.32
N ASP A 30 7.21 3.18 17.08
CA ASP A 30 5.88 3.27 16.49
C ASP A 30 5.54 1.94 15.78
N PRO A 31 4.28 1.48 15.86
CA PRO A 31 3.88 0.22 15.25
C PRO A 31 3.98 0.29 13.72
N SER A 32 4.75 -0.62 13.14
CA SER A 32 4.87 -0.79 11.70
C SER A 32 4.08 -2.00 11.21
N ASN A 33 3.13 -1.77 10.31
CA ASN A 33 2.45 -2.81 9.56
C ASN A 33 2.89 -2.75 8.10
N ILE A 34 2.85 -3.90 7.43
CA ILE A 34 3.13 -4.03 6.00
C ILE A 34 2.04 -4.89 5.38
N ILE A 35 1.46 -4.40 4.28
CA ILE A 35 0.57 -5.16 3.40
C ILE A 35 1.21 -5.13 2.02
N TYR A 36 1.40 -6.30 1.43
CA TYR A 36 1.86 -6.42 0.05
C TYR A 36 0.66 -6.72 -0.86
N LEU A 37 0.48 -5.89 -1.88
CA LEU A 37 -0.53 -6.06 -2.91
C LEU A 37 0.15 -6.56 -4.18
N GLU A 38 -0.07 -7.84 -4.48
CA GLU A 38 0.35 -8.44 -5.76
C GLU A 38 -0.44 -7.81 -6.92
N PRO A 39 0.11 -7.80 -8.16
CA PRO A 39 -0.55 -7.17 -9.31
C PRO A 39 -2.01 -7.61 -9.55
N ASN A 40 -2.30 -8.91 -9.41
CA ASN A 40 -3.65 -9.47 -9.51
C ASN A 40 -4.59 -9.00 -8.39
N VAL A 41 -4.07 -8.74 -7.19
CA VAL A 41 -4.85 -8.19 -6.07
C VAL A 41 -5.18 -6.73 -6.32
N ILE A 42 -4.24 -5.97 -6.89
CA ILE A 42 -4.47 -4.57 -7.30
C ILE A 42 -5.57 -4.51 -8.35
N GLU A 43 -5.50 -5.35 -9.39
CA GLU A 43 -6.54 -5.45 -10.42
C GLU A 43 -7.92 -5.78 -9.81
N ALA A 44 -7.98 -6.78 -8.93
CA ALA A 44 -9.21 -7.14 -8.25
C ALA A 44 -9.78 -6.01 -7.36
N LEU A 45 -8.90 -5.25 -6.69
CA LEU A 45 -9.29 -4.10 -5.88
C LEU A 45 -9.87 -2.97 -6.74
N LEU A 46 -9.23 -2.65 -7.87
CA LEU A 46 -9.74 -1.64 -8.80
C LEU A 46 -11.11 -2.03 -9.36
N ASN A 47 -11.28 -3.27 -9.79
CA ASN A 47 -12.57 -3.81 -10.23
C ASN A 47 -13.64 -3.75 -9.13
N PHE A 48 -13.27 -4.00 -7.88
CA PHE A 48 -14.17 -3.85 -6.75
C PHE A 48 -14.59 -2.39 -6.56
N LEU A 49 -13.63 -1.46 -6.58
CA LEU A 49 -13.88 -0.02 -6.41
C LEU A 49 -14.77 0.53 -7.52
N GLU A 50 -14.53 0.17 -8.78
CA GLU A 50 -15.38 0.58 -9.91
C GLU A 50 -16.83 0.15 -9.72
N ARG A 51 -17.09 -1.03 -9.15
CA ARG A 51 -18.45 -1.52 -8.90
C ARG A 51 -19.16 -0.80 -7.74
N VAL A 52 -18.42 -0.25 -6.77
CA VAL A 52 -19.00 0.37 -5.55
C VAL A 52 -18.94 1.90 -5.55
N SER A 53 -18.30 2.50 -6.55
CA SER A 53 -18.24 3.94 -6.78
C SER A 53 -19.48 4.44 -7.53
#